data_AF-A0A7H2Q3S6-F1
#
_entry.id   AF-A0A7H2Q3S6-F1
#
_cell.length_a   1.000
_cell.length_b   1.000
_cell.length_c   1.000
_cell.angle_alpha   90.00
_cell.angle_beta   90.00
_cell.angle_gamma   90.00
#
_symmetry.space_group_name_H-M   'P 1'
#
loop_
_entity.id
_entity.type
_entity.pdbx_description
1 polymer ?
#
loop_
_entity_poly.entity_id
_entity_poly.type
_entity_poly.pdbx_seq_one_letter_code
_entity_poly.pdbx_strand_id
1 'polypeptide(L)'
;MINAQGSIEVTAGQDIDNSSGQIIANKAVQLSSQGLTNNAGQIGSVEGTVNIDAGTGVLSNQQGKLQSSQDLTLKAQGIDNQSGLIATQAKLDMQQQWLNNSKGQILSGSALTFVGQDLINQGGLLQSGADLNFKLSGLFDNSQSGQLYSGGNTEIQAGSVKNSEQGKINAQSVLNIDAVQGINNSQGVMASTQQMSLKSQGLQNDGGQIGTEQGDVLIQTGGLSLNNGSGAIQSGKTLTLDVNGLNNSGVISALDRLTLNSQGDVTNDHGKLLSNKQLQVSSQNLSNQSGVIQTGEQADLNLAVRETLNNQSGQIYGGANVQINASSVNNSQQGQISAQDALNIISARPD
;
A
#
# COMPACT_ATOMS: atom_id res chain seq x y z
N MET A 1 -37.57 -19.21 -1.06
CA MET A 1 -36.72 -19.74 0.02
C MET A 1 -36.38 -21.18 -0.31
N ILE A 2 -35.09 -21.51 -0.37
CA ILE A 2 -34.54 -22.86 -0.50
C ILE A 2 -33.75 -23.11 0.79
N ASN A 3 -34.09 -24.15 1.55
CA ASN A 3 -33.37 -24.48 2.77
C ASN A 3 -33.17 -25.99 2.97
N ALA A 4 -32.10 -26.36 3.68
CA ALA A 4 -31.83 -27.76 4.01
C ALA A 4 -31.10 -27.91 5.35
N GLN A 5 -31.42 -28.96 6.11
CA GLN A 5 -30.64 -29.40 7.27
C GLN A 5 -29.33 -30.11 6.84
N GLY A 6 -29.27 -30.61 5.61
CA GLY A 6 -28.08 -31.17 4.98
C GLY A 6 -27.31 -30.12 4.17
N SER A 7 -26.66 -30.56 3.10
CA SER A 7 -26.08 -29.67 2.10
C SER A 7 -27.10 -29.32 1.02
N ILE A 8 -26.90 -28.18 0.35
CA ILE A 8 -27.60 -27.80 -0.88
C ILE A 8 -26.60 -27.90 -2.03
N GLU A 9 -26.97 -28.61 -3.09
CA GLU A 9 -26.26 -28.63 -4.35
C GLU A 9 -27.22 -28.22 -5.47
N VAL A 10 -26.87 -27.17 -6.21
CA VAL A 10 -27.64 -26.68 -7.35
C VAL A 10 -26.71 -26.58 -8.55
N THR A 11 -27.07 -27.28 -9.62
CA THR A 11 -26.44 -27.11 -10.94
C THR A 11 -27.51 -26.59 -11.90
N ALA A 12 -27.32 -25.37 -12.39
CA ALA A 12 -28.21 -24.71 -13.35
C ALA A 12 -27.48 -24.52 -14.68
N GLY A 13 -28.14 -24.84 -15.79
CA GLY A 13 -27.61 -24.56 -17.13
C GLY A 13 -27.70 -23.09 -17.55
N GLN A 14 -28.26 -22.23 -16.68
CA GLN A 14 -28.52 -20.80 -16.87
C GLN A 14 -28.21 -20.07 -15.55
N ASP A 15 -28.55 -18.79 -15.48
CA ASP A 15 -28.37 -17.98 -14.27
C ASP A 15 -29.23 -18.48 -13.11
N ILE A 16 -28.70 -18.36 -11.89
CA ILE A 16 -29.47 -18.51 -10.65
C ILE A 16 -29.93 -17.13 -10.21
N ASP A 17 -31.24 -16.94 -10.04
CA ASP A 17 -31.80 -15.73 -9.44
C ASP A 17 -32.29 -16.01 -8.02
N ASN A 18 -31.60 -15.41 -7.05
CA ASN A 18 -31.93 -15.38 -5.63
C ASN A 18 -32.17 -13.94 -5.14
N SER A 19 -32.64 -13.05 -6.02
CA SER A 19 -32.97 -11.66 -5.67
C SER A 19 -34.04 -11.63 -4.57
N SER A 20 -33.76 -10.91 -3.47
CA SER A 20 -34.62 -10.89 -2.26
C SER A 20 -34.95 -12.29 -1.71
N GLY A 21 -34.20 -13.30 -2.14
CA GLY A 21 -34.41 -14.71 -1.82
C GLY A 21 -33.49 -15.17 -0.70
N GLN A 22 -33.61 -16.47 -0.38
CA GLN A 22 -32.78 -17.13 0.62
C GLN A 22 -32.44 -18.54 0.13
N ILE A 23 -31.15 -18.87 0.11
CA ILE A 23 -30.60 -20.22 -0.09
C ILE A 23 -29.71 -20.52 1.11
N ILE A 24 -30.20 -21.31 2.06
CA ILE A 24 -29.51 -21.56 3.34
C ILE A 24 -29.43 -23.04 3.66
N ALA A 25 -28.23 -23.54 3.91
CA ALA A 25 -28.00 -24.91 4.38
C ALA A 25 -27.38 -24.92 5.77
N ASN A 26 -27.67 -25.94 6.59
CA ASN A 26 -26.87 -26.15 7.81
C ASN A 26 -25.45 -26.61 7.46
N LYS A 27 -25.31 -27.53 6.48
CA LYS A 27 -24.00 -27.98 6.00
C LYS A 27 -23.56 -27.12 4.81
N ALA A 28 -23.07 -27.74 3.75
CA ALA A 28 -22.42 -27.03 2.65
C ALA A 28 -23.43 -26.49 1.63
N VAL A 29 -23.12 -25.37 0.97
CA VAL A 29 -23.87 -24.85 -0.19
C VAL A 29 -22.97 -24.84 -1.42
N GLN A 30 -23.36 -25.58 -2.45
CA GLN A 30 -22.66 -25.69 -3.72
C GLN A 30 -23.58 -25.19 -4.84
N LEU A 31 -23.21 -24.10 -5.51
CA LEU A 31 -23.98 -23.53 -6.61
C LEU A 31 -23.10 -23.46 -7.86
N SER A 32 -23.59 -24.02 -8.96
CA SER A 32 -22.97 -23.92 -10.28
C SER A 32 -23.99 -23.38 -11.29
N SER A 33 -23.63 -22.32 -12.01
CA SER A 33 -24.51 -21.62 -12.95
C SER A 33 -23.71 -20.87 -14.03
N GLN A 34 -24.39 -20.18 -14.94
CA GLN A 34 -23.77 -19.28 -15.94
C GLN A 34 -23.78 -17.80 -15.52
N GLY A 35 -24.20 -17.54 -14.28
CA GLY A 35 -24.41 -16.23 -13.68
C GLY A 35 -25.18 -16.40 -12.37
N LEU A 36 -25.07 -15.47 -11.44
CA LEU A 36 -25.80 -15.54 -10.19
C LEU A 36 -26.19 -14.15 -9.69
N THR A 37 -27.49 -13.95 -9.44
CA THR A 37 -28.01 -12.74 -8.81
C THR A 37 -28.45 -13.05 -7.38
N ASN A 38 -27.84 -12.39 -6.40
CA ASN A 38 -28.18 -12.46 -4.97
C ASN A 38 -28.52 -11.06 -4.42
N ASN A 39 -29.04 -10.17 -5.28
CA ASN A 39 -29.28 -8.79 -4.90
C ASN A 39 -30.38 -8.69 -3.84
N ALA A 40 -30.10 -8.00 -2.73
CA ALA A 40 -30.93 -8.01 -1.52
C ALA A 40 -31.30 -9.41 -0.99
N GLY A 41 -30.61 -10.45 -1.47
CA GLY A 41 -30.82 -11.85 -1.11
C GLY A 41 -29.82 -12.35 -0.09
N GLN A 42 -29.96 -13.61 0.30
CA GLN A 42 -29.04 -14.29 1.20
C GLN A 42 -28.69 -15.68 0.68
N ILE A 43 -27.40 -15.98 0.62
CA ILE A 43 -26.86 -17.33 0.41
C ILE A 43 -25.91 -17.63 1.56
N GLY A 44 -26.05 -18.80 2.20
CA GLY A 44 -25.08 -19.16 3.21
C GLY A 44 -25.22 -20.54 3.85
N SER A 45 -24.18 -20.88 4.60
CA SER A 45 -24.06 -22.12 5.37
C SER A 45 -23.91 -21.83 6.86
N VAL A 46 -24.53 -22.63 7.73
CA VAL A 46 -24.40 -22.47 9.20
C VAL A 46 -23.12 -23.11 9.74
N GLU A 47 -22.76 -24.30 9.25
CA GLU A 47 -21.63 -25.11 9.74
C GLU A 47 -20.66 -25.55 8.63
N GLY A 48 -21.08 -25.41 7.37
CA GLY A 48 -20.33 -25.88 6.20
C GLY A 48 -19.61 -24.78 5.42
N THR A 49 -19.12 -25.17 4.25
CA THR A 49 -18.53 -24.29 3.24
C THR A 49 -19.61 -23.71 2.33
N VAL A 50 -19.27 -22.63 1.64
CA VAL A 50 -20.05 -22.12 0.49
C VAL A 50 -19.13 -22.07 -0.72
N ASN A 51 -19.52 -22.75 -1.79
CA ASN A 51 -18.79 -22.77 -3.05
C ASN A 51 -19.72 -22.31 -4.16
N ILE A 52 -19.39 -21.19 -4.81
CA ILE A 52 -20.18 -20.62 -5.90
C ILE A 52 -19.30 -20.52 -7.15
N ASP A 53 -19.70 -21.23 -8.21
CA ASP A 53 -19.15 -21.09 -9.56
C ASP A 53 -20.23 -20.54 -10.49
N ALA A 54 -20.19 -19.23 -10.74
CA ALA A 54 -21.08 -18.54 -11.68
C ALA A 54 -20.58 -18.61 -13.14
N GLY A 55 -19.63 -19.50 -13.44
CA GLY A 55 -19.14 -19.75 -14.78
C GLY A 55 -18.49 -18.51 -15.40
N THR A 56 -18.92 -18.16 -16.61
CA THR A 56 -18.45 -16.97 -17.34
C THR A 56 -19.32 -15.74 -17.11
N GLY A 57 -20.32 -15.82 -16.22
CA GLY A 57 -21.18 -14.70 -15.87
C GLY A 57 -20.74 -13.95 -14.63
N VAL A 58 -21.56 -12.97 -14.26
CA VAL A 58 -21.35 -12.13 -13.07
C VAL A 58 -22.03 -12.75 -11.85
N LEU A 59 -21.35 -12.67 -10.71
CA LEU A 59 -21.95 -12.86 -9.38
C LEU A 59 -22.33 -11.49 -8.82
N SER A 60 -23.61 -11.14 -8.89
CA SER A 60 -24.16 -9.90 -8.34
C SER A 60 -24.65 -10.15 -6.92
N ASN A 61 -24.11 -9.41 -5.95
CA ASN A 61 -24.43 -9.48 -4.52
C ASN A 61 -24.74 -8.09 -3.96
N GLN A 62 -25.34 -7.21 -4.77
CA GLN A 62 -25.64 -5.84 -4.35
C GLN A 62 -26.67 -5.84 -3.21
N GLN A 63 -26.36 -5.19 -2.09
CA GLN A 63 -27.19 -5.21 -0.87
C GLN A 63 -27.50 -6.63 -0.35
N GLY A 64 -26.83 -7.65 -0.91
CA GLY A 64 -27.03 -9.06 -0.59
C GLY A 64 -26.03 -9.55 0.44
N LYS A 65 -26.18 -10.81 0.84
CA LYS A 65 -25.30 -11.48 1.80
C LYS A 65 -24.86 -12.84 1.27
N LEU A 66 -23.55 -13.06 1.23
CA LEU A 66 -22.92 -14.36 1.04
C LEU A 66 -22.16 -14.69 2.32
N GLN A 67 -22.53 -15.76 3.02
CA GLN A 67 -21.97 -16.07 4.34
C GLN A 67 -21.61 -17.54 4.49
N SER A 68 -20.41 -17.82 4.97
CA SER A 68 -19.99 -19.18 5.31
C SER A 68 -19.39 -19.28 6.72
N SER A 69 -19.50 -20.45 7.34
CA SER A 69 -18.88 -20.76 8.63
C SER A 69 -17.51 -21.42 8.43
N GLN A 70 -17.32 -22.08 7.29
CA GLN A 70 -16.04 -22.63 6.84
C GLN A 70 -15.61 -21.87 5.58
N ASP A 71 -14.70 -22.45 4.79
CA ASP A 71 -14.17 -21.81 3.60
C ASP A 71 -15.27 -21.35 2.63
N LEU A 72 -15.08 -20.17 2.08
CA LEU A 72 -15.91 -19.56 1.06
C LEU A 72 -15.10 -19.42 -0.23
N THR A 73 -15.51 -20.12 -1.27
CA THR A 73 -14.89 -20.02 -2.60
C THR A 73 -15.88 -19.39 -3.56
N LEU A 74 -15.45 -18.32 -4.21
CA LEU A 74 -16.21 -17.67 -5.27
C LEU A 74 -15.41 -17.76 -6.58
N LYS A 75 -16.10 -18.09 -7.67
CA LYS A 75 -15.58 -18.09 -9.03
C LYS A 75 -16.66 -17.54 -9.97
N ALA A 76 -16.26 -16.59 -10.80
CA ALA A 76 -17.13 -15.88 -11.74
C ALA A 76 -16.27 -15.15 -12.77
N GLN A 77 -16.88 -14.56 -13.81
CA GLN A 77 -16.18 -13.55 -14.61
C GLN A 77 -15.89 -12.30 -13.77
N GLY A 78 -16.84 -11.90 -12.92
CA GLY A 78 -16.67 -10.79 -12.01
C GLY A 78 -17.67 -10.81 -10.86
N ILE A 79 -17.35 -10.09 -9.79
CA ILE A 79 -18.17 -9.98 -8.59
C ILE A 79 -18.55 -8.53 -8.36
N ASP A 80 -19.85 -8.27 -8.28
CA ASP A 80 -20.40 -6.98 -7.88
C ASP A 80 -20.98 -7.07 -6.46
N ASN A 81 -20.21 -6.62 -5.48
CA ASN A 81 -20.56 -6.62 -4.06
C ASN A 81 -20.92 -5.20 -3.55
N GLN A 82 -21.43 -4.32 -4.41
CA GLN A 82 -21.77 -2.96 -4.01
C GLN A 82 -22.80 -2.92 -2.87
N SER A 83 -22.46 -2.26 -1.76
CA SER A 83 -23.28 -2.24 -0.53
C SER A 83 -23.68 -3.63 0.01
N GLY A 84 -23.01 -4.69 -0.45
CA GLY A 84 -23.25 -6.08 -0.07
C GLY A 84 -22.28 -6.57 1.00
N LEU A 85 -22.52 -7.78 1.48
CA LEU A 85 -21.66 -8.49 2.42
C LEU A 85 -21.23 -9.84 1.84
N ILE A 86 -19.92 -10.08 1.85
CA ILE A 86 -19.31 -11.39 1.63
C ILE A 86 -18.50 -11.70 2.89
N ALA A 87 -18.82 -12.78 3.60
CA ALA A 87 -18.19 -13.08 4.88
C ALA A 87 -17.95 -14.57 5.10
N THR A 88 -16.82 -14.91 5.70
CA THR A 88 -16.52 -16.24 6.21
C THR A 88 -15.75 -16.18 7.53
N GLN A 89 -15.94 -17.18 8.40
CA GLN A 89 -15.11 -17.35 9.60
C GLN A 89 -13.78 -18.05 9.30
N ALA A 90 -13.63 -18.67 8.13
CA ALA A 90 -12.42 -19.38 7.70
C ALA A 90 -11.78 -18.65 6.51
N LYS A 91 -11.29 -19.38 5.50
CA LYS A 91 -10.60 -18.81 4.34
C LYS A 91 -11.58 -18.30 3.30
N LEU A 92 -11.24 -17.18 2.65
CA LEU A 92 -11.92 -16.67 1.47
C LEU A 92 -11.00 -16.71 0.25
N ASP A 93 -11.41 -17.46 -0.77
CA ASP A 93 -10.75 -17.54 -2.07
C ASP A 93 -11.63 -16.96 -3.18
N MET A 94 -11.07 -16.05 -3.96
CA MET A 94 -11.75 -15.37 -5.05
C MET A 94 -10.86 -15.37 -6.31
N GLN A 95 -11.35 -15.97 -7.40
CA GLN A 95 -10.68 -15.99 -8.71
C GLN A 95 -11.63 -15.49 -9.79
N GLN A 96 -11.42 -14.25 -10.25
CA GLN A 96 -12.30 -13.56 -11.22
C GLN A 96 -11.49 -12.56 -12.07
N GLN A 97 -12.08 -12.01 -13.12
CA GLN A 97 -11.45 -10.87 -13.81
C GLN A 97 -11.56 -9.59 -13.01
N TRP A 98 -12.71 -9.29 -12.40
CA TRP A 98 -12.88 -8.05 -11.66
C TRP A 98 -13.70 -8.22 -10.39
N LEU A 99 -13.46 -7.33 -9.43
CA LEU A 99 -14.21 -7.24 -8.17
C LEU A 99 -14.58 -5.79 -7.90
N ASN A 100 -15.87 -5.52 -7.71
CA ASN A 100 -16.37 -4.23 -7.25
C ASN A 100 -16.97 -4.38 -5.85
N ASN A 101 -16.25 -3.91 -4.84
CA ASN A 101 -16.64 -3.86 -3.44
C ASN A 101 -16.99 -2.43 -2.97
N SER A 102 -17.39 -1.54 -3.88
CA SER A 102 -17.70 -0.15 -3.51
C SER A 102 -18.81 -0.09 -2.45
N LYS A 103 -18.51 0.55 -1.30
CA LYS A 103 -19.39 0.59 -0.11
C LYS A 103 -19.80 -0.78 0.45
N GLY A 104 -19.22 -1.87 -0.07
CA GLY A 104 -19.46 -3.24 0.37
C GLY A 104 -18.48 -3.67 1.45
N GLN A 105 -18.68 -4.89 1.94
CA GLN A 105 -17.82 -5.52 2.94
C GLN A 105 -17.42 -6.92 2.49
N ILE A 106 -16.13 -7.21 2.58
CA ILE A 106 -15.56 -8.55 2.40
C ILE A 106 -14.74 -8.89 3.63
N LEU A 107 -15.17 -9.90 4.38
CA LEU A 107 -14.63 -10.26 5.68
C LEU A 107 -14.20 -11.73 5.68
N SER A 108 -12.91 -11.99 5.89
CA SER A 108 -12.36 -13.33 6.11
C SER A 108 -11.85 -13.45 7.54
N GLY A 109 -12.29 -14.47 8.28
CA GLY A 109 -11.78 -14.79 9.61
C GLY A 109 -10.36 -15.37 9.59
N SER A 110 -9.91 -15.85 8.43
CA SER A 110 -8.55 -16.35 8.19
C SER A 110 -7.95 -15.63 6.97
N ALA A 111 -7.25 -16.34 6.09
CA ALA A 111 -6.63 -15.77 4.90
C ALA A 111 -7.65 -15.26 3.87
N LEU A 112 -7.30 -14.19 3.18
CA LEU A 112 -8.07 -13.61 2.08
C LEU A 112 -7.21 -13.60 0.81
N THR A 113 -7.63 -14.34 -0.22
CA THR A 113 -6.94 -14.37 -1.51
C THR A 113 -7.83 -13.84 -2.63
N PHE A 114 -7.30 -12.93 -3.44
CA PHE A 114 -7.92 -12.48 -4.68
C PHE A 114 -6.93 -12.57 -5.84
N VAL A 115 -7.34 -13.23 -6.93
CA VAL A 115 -6.58 -13.27 -8.18
C VAL A 115 -7.49 -12.74 -9.29
N GLY A 116 -7.04 -11.70 -9.99
CA GLY A 116 -7.80 -11.09 -11.07
C GLY A 116 -7.09 -9.98 -11.82
N GLN A 117 -7.88 -9.15 -12.50
CA GLN A 117 -7.40 -7.97 -13.21
C GLN A 117 -7.56 -6.72 -12.36
N ASP A 118 -8.80 -6.32 -12.06
CA ASP A 118 -9.11 -5.05 -11.39
C ASP A 118 -9.92 -5.27 -10.11
N LEU A 119 -9.61 -4.50 -9.06
CA LEU A 119 -10.34 -4.50 -7.80
C LEU A 119 -10.68 -3.06 -7.39
N ILE A 120 -11.97 -2.77 -7.23
CA ILE A 120 -12.48 -1.49 -6.73
C ILE A 120 -13.01 -1.70 -5.30
N ASN A 121 -12.47 -0.95 -4.34
CA ASN A 121 -12.85 -0.95 -2.93
C ASN A 121 -13.20 0.46 -2.43
N GLN A 122 -13.75 1.31 -3.29
CA GLN A 122 -14.06 2.70 -2.96
C GLN A 122 -15.12 2.79 -1.85
N GLY A 123 -14.74 3.38 -0.71
CA GLY A 123 -15.58 3.43 0.49
C GLY A 123 -15.98 2.04 1.05
N GLY A 124 -15.37 0.97 0.56
CA GLY A 124 -15.61 -0.41 0.98
C GLY A 124 -14.62 -0.87 2.06
N LEU A 125 -14.90 -2.05 2.60
CA LEU A 125 -14.04 -2.72 3.58
C LEU A 125 -13.59 -4.09 3.06
N LEU A 126 -12.29 -4.31 3.09
CA LEU A 126 -11.64 -5.61 2.91
C LEU A 126 -10.93 -5.95 4.21
N GLN A 127 -11.26 -7.08 4.82
CA GLN A 127 -10.67 -7.51 6.07
C GLN A 127 -10.26 -8.98 6.04
N SER A 128 -9.05 -9.27 6.49
CA SER A 128 -8.55 -10.62 6.75
C SER A 128 -8.09 -10.76 8.19
N GLY A 129 -8.48 -11.84 8.86
CA GLY A 129 -8.00 -12.19 10.21
C GLY A 129 -6.57 -12.73 10.22
N ALA A 130 -6.03 -13.10 9.06
CA ALA A 130 -4.67 -13.60 8.89
C ALA A 130 -4.01 -12.93 7.67
N ASP A 131 -3.35 -13.70 6.81
CA ASP A 131 -2.65 -13.20 5.64
C ASP A 131 -3.60 -12.77 4.51
N LEU A 132 -3.23 -11.69 3.82
CA LEU A 132 -3.92 -11.18 2.65
C LEU A 132 -3.01 -11.27 1.42
N ASN A 133 -3.50 -11.89 0.35
CA ASN A 133 -2.76 -12.03 -0.90
C ASN A 133 -3.60 -11.59 -2.10
N PHE A 134 -3.22 -10.47 -2.72
CA PHE A 134 -3.84 -9.96 -3.94
C PHE A 134 -2.86 -10.05 -5.11
N LYS A 135 -3.31 -10.69 -6.19
CA LYS A 135 -2.59 -10.75 -7.46
C LYS A 135 -3.46 -10.19 -8.57
N LEU A 136 -3.16 -8.96 -8.95
CA LEU A 136 -3.90 -8.14 -9.90
C LEU A 136 -3.02 -7.86 -11.11
N SER A 137 -3.52 -8.09 -12.33
CA SER A 137 -2.82 -7.61 -13.53
C SER A 137 -3.07 -6.13 -13.82
N GLY A 138 -4.12 -5.54 -13.21
CA GLY A 138 -4.59 -4.17 -13.43
C GLY A 138 -4.61 -3.35 -12.15
N LEU A 139 -5.66 -2.55 -11.95
CA LEU A 139 -5.76 -1.55 -10.89
C LEU A 139 -6.29 -2.17 -9.59
N PHE A 140 -5.61 -1.85 -8.48
CA PHE A 140 -6.22 -1.86 -7.15
C PHE A 140 -6.64 -0.44 -6.76
N ASP A 141 -7.94 -0.16 -6.71
CA ASP A 141 -8.50 1.11 -6.26
C ASP A 141 -9.09 1.00 -4.86
N ASN A 142 -8.32 1.47 -3.86
CA ASN A 142 -8.71 1.60 -2.46
C ASN A 142 -8.97 3.07 -2.07
N SER A 143 -9.33 3.92 -3.04
CA SER A 143 -9.55 5.35 -2.78
C SER A 143 -10.90 5.63 -2.10
N GLN A 144 -11.21 6.91 -1.85
CA GLN A 144 -12.50 7.36 -1.33
C GLN A 144 -12.88 6.71 0.01
N SER A 145 -11.97 6.78 0.98
CA SER A 145 -12.14 6.13 2.29
C SER A 145 -12.28 4.60 2.24
N GLY A 146 -11.80 3.96 1.16
CA GLY A 146 -11.64 2.52 1.07
C GLY A 146 -10.67 2.00 2.14
N GLN A 147 -10.94 0.82 2.69
CA GLN A 147 -10.16 0.26 3.78
C GLN A 147 -9.77 -1.19 3.50
N LEU A 148 -8.50 -1.50 3.73
CA LEU A 148 -7.93 -2.84 3.76
C LEU A 148 -7.22 -3.04 5.09
N TYR A 149 -7.62 -4.09 5.82
CA TYR A 149 -6.95 -4.53 7.05
C TYR A 149 -6.58 -6.02 6.98
N SER A 150 -5.34 -6.35 7.32
CA SER A 150 -4.90 -7.74 7.52
C SER A 150 -4.40 -7.96 8.95
N GLY A 151 -4.78 -9.10 9.54
CA GLY A 151 -4.23 -9.58 10.82
C GLY A 151 -2.82 -10.17 10.70
N GLY A 152 -2.39 -10.53 9.50
CA GLY A 152 -1.08 -11.08 9.18
C GLY A 152 -0.35 -10.30 8.10
N ASN A 153 0.44 -11.02 7.30
CA ASN A 153 1.20 -10.45 6.19
C ASN A 153 0.26 -10.03 5.06
N THR A 154 0.53 -8.89 4.43
CA THR A 154 -0.15 -8.43 3.22
C THR A 154 0.81 -8.41 2.06
N GLU A 155 0.45 -9.11 0.98
CA GLU A 155 1.14 -9.09 -0.31
C GLU A 155 0.16 -8.60 -1.38
N ILE A 156 0.51 -7.51 -2.07
CA ILE A 156 -0.29 -6.94 -3.16
C ILE A 156 0.60 -6.80 -4.39
N GLN A 157 0.32 -7.59 -5.41
CA GLN A 157 0.86 -7.43 -6.76
C GLN A 157 -0.21 -6.80 -7.64
N ALA A 158 0.12 -5.69 -8.30
CA ALA A 158 -0.85 -4.96 -9.13
C ALA A 158 -0.21 -4.30 -10.36
N GLY A 159 -1.02 -3.99 -11.36
CA GLY A 159 -0.63 -3.06 -12.42
C GLY A 159 -0.41 -1.64 -11.86
N SER A 160 -1.35 -1.15 -11.04
CA SER A 160 -1.24 0.12 -10.29
C SER A 160 -1.98 0.01 -8.97
N VAL A 161 -1.60 0.82 -7.99
CA VAL A 161 -2.30 0.93 -6.70
C VAL A 161 -2.73 2.38 -6.45
N LYS A 162 -4.04 2.59 -6.24
CA LYS A 162 -4.63 3.88 -5.85
C LYS A 162 -5.18 3.77 -4.44
N ASN A 163 -4.48 4.34 -3.48
CA ASN A 163 -4.86 4.45 -2.06
C ASN A 163 -5.02 5.93 -1.67
N SER A 164 -5.63 6.74 -2.53
CA SER A 164 -5.77 8.18 -2.31
C SER A 164 -7.10 8.54 -1.62
N GLU A 165 -7.35 9.82 -1.36
CA GLU A 165 -8.66 10.31 -0.92
C GLU A 165 -9.14 9.61 0.38
N GLN A 166 -8.30 9.61 1.42
CA GLN A 166 -8.53 8.95 2.72
C GLN A 166 -8.55 7.40 2.67
N GLY A 167 -8.03 6.80 1.60
CA GLY A 167 -7.80 5.36 1.51
C GLY A 167 -6.84 4.85 2.60
N LYS A 168 -7.07 3.63 3.09
CA LYS A 168 -6.27 3.00 4.16
C LYS A 168 -5.89 1.57 3.81
N ILE A 169 -4.59 1.27 3.88
CA ILE A 169 -4.03 -0.09 3.79
C ILE A 169 -3.22 -0.31 5.06
N ASN A 170 -3.65 -1.24 5.91
CA ASN A 170 -3.02 -1.52 7.20
C ASN A 170 -2.75 -3.02 7.37
N ALA A 171 -1.49 -3.37 7.62
CA ALA A 171 -1.08 -4.74 7.92
C ALA A 171 -0.55 -4.87 9.35
N GLN A 172 -1.07 -5.82 10.14
CA GLN A 172 -0.57 -6.06 11.51
C GLN A 172 0.81 -6.75 11.54
N SER A 173 1.31 -7.20 10.39
CA SER A 173 2.65 -7.78 10.25
C SER A 173 3.44 -7.02 9.17
N VAL A 174 3.79 -7.67 8.06
CA VAL A 174 4.53 -7.10 6.93
C VAL A 174 3.57 -6.60 5.85
N LEU A 175 3.88 -5.45 5.23
CA LEU A 175 3.21 -4.97 4.02
C LEU A 175 4.17 -4.95 2.83
N ASN A 176 3.88 -5.76 1.82
CA ASN A 176 4.56 -5.75 0.53
C ASN A 176 3.61 -5.33 -0.59
N ILE A 177 4.02 -4.33 -1.37
CA ILE A 177 3.32 -3.90 -2.57
C ILE A 177 4.31 -3.86 -3.74
N ASP A 178 4.06 -4.67 -4.78
CA ASP A 178 4.78 -4.61 -6.07
C ASP A 178 3.79 -4.16 -7.16
N ALA A 179 3.88 -2.88 -7.54
CA ALA A 179 3.08 -2.28 -8.58
C ALA A 179 3.90 -2.13 -9.87
N VAL A 180 3.40 -2.65 -11.00
CA VAL A 180 4.10 -2.55 -12.29
C VAL A 180 4.28 -1.10 -12.74
N GLN A 181 3.30 -0.23 -12.45
CA GLN A 181 3.29 1.18 -12.79
C GLN A 181 3.40 2.04 -11.53
N GLY A 182 2.36 2.77 -11.13
CA GLY A 182 2.43 3.75 -10.06
C GLY A 182 1.77 3.30 -8.76
N ILE A 183 2.23 3.88 -7.66
CA ILE A 183 1.51 3.90 -6.38
C ILE A 183 1.06 5.33 -6.10
N ASN A 184 -0.23 5.54 -5.87
CA ASN A 184 -0.79 6.83 -5.44
C ASN A 184 -1.36 6.71 -4.03
N ASN A 185 -0.68 7.29 -3.06
CA ASN A 185 -1.07 7.37 -1.65
C ASN A 185 -1.45 8.81 -1.24
N SER A 186 -1.82 9.69 -2.17
CA SER A 186 -2.12 11.09 -1.83
C SER A 186 -3.32 11.20 -0.91
N GLN A 187 -3.15 11.84 0.26
CA GLN A 187 -4.11 11.89 1.36
C GLN A 187 -4.53 10.50 1.88
N GLY A 188 -3.74 9.47 1.61
CA GLY A 188 -3.96 8.10 2.06
C GLY A 188 -3.06 7.70 3.22
N VAL A 189 -3.29 6.49 3.74
CA VAL A 189 -2.45 5.86 4.76
C VAL A 189 -2.06 4.46 4.30
N MET A 190 -0.77 4.19 4.27
CA MET A 190 -0.20 2.84 4.21
C MET A 190 0.62 2.61 5.47
N ALA A 191 0.21 1.65 6.29
CA ALA A 191 0.90 1.36 7.54
C ALA A 191 1.10 -0.15 7.72
N SER A 192 2.18 -0.48 8.43
CA SER A 192 2.38 -1.84 8.94
C SER A 192 3.05 -1.83 10.31
N THR A 193 2.79 -2.83 11.14
CA THR A 193 3.45 -2.90 12.45
C THR A 193 4.92 -3.28 12.30
N GLN A 194 5.24 -4.20 11.40
CA GLN A 194 6.60 -4.71 11.19
C GLN A 194 7.27 -4.04 9.99
N GLN A 195 7.61 -4.79 8.94
CA GLN A 195 8.36 -4.30 7.78
C GLN A 195 7.43 -3.87 6.66
N MET A 196 7.88 -2.91 5.86
CA MET A 196 7.20 -2.47 4.65
C MET A 196 8.14 -2.45 3.45
N SER A 197 7.68 -2.97 2.32
CA SER A 197 8.35 -2.85 1.02
C SER A 197 7.38 -2.34 -0.03
N LEU A 198 7.66 -1.19 -0.63
CA LEU A 198 6.89 -0.61 -1.73
C LEU A 198 7.76 -0.54 -2.99
N LYS A 199 7.34 -1.19 -4.06
CA LYS A 199 8.03 -1.19 -5.34
C LYS A 199 7.09 -0.73 -6.44
N SER A 200 7.55 0.24 -7.23
CA SER A 200 6.78 0.80 -8.35
C SER A 200 7.67 1.50 -9.37
N GLN A 201 7.14 2.00 -10.48
CA GLN A 201 7.83 2.96 -11.35
C GLN A 201 7.91 4.34 -10.72
N GLY A 202 6.91 4.74 -9.92
CA GLY A 202 6.85 6.01 -9.22
C GLY A 202 5.85 6.00 -8.08
N LEU A 203 5.99 6.94 -7.15
CA LEU A 203 5.16 7.00 -5.96
C LEU A 203 4.72 8.44 -5.67
N GLN A 204 3.42 8.64 -5.45
CA GLN A 204 2.81 9.89 -5.00
C GLN A 204 2.36 9.75 -3.55
N ASN A 205 2.81 10.63 -2.67
CA ASN A 205 2.46 10.67 -1.25
C ASN A 205 2.11 12.11 -0.81
N ASP A 206 1.45 12.90 -1.66
CA ASP A 206 1.08 14.27 -1.27
C ASP A 206 -0.01 14.27 -0.19
N GLY A 207 0.30 14.83 0.98
CA GLY A 207 -0.57 14.79 2.16
C GLY A 207 -0.82 13.37 2.70
N GLY A 208 -0.13 12.36 2.18
CA GLY A 208 -0.27 10.96 2.56
C GLY A 208 0.68 10.56 3.70
N GLN A 209 0.42 9.40 4.29
CA GLN A 209 1.25 8.80 5.32
C GLN A 209 1.67 7.40 4.90
N ILE A 210 2.98 7.14 4.96
CA ILE A 210 3.58 5.83 4.73
C ILE A 210 4.48 5.53 5.92
N GLY A 211 4.33 4.37 6.55
CA GLY A 211 5.29 4.00 7.57
C GLY A 211 5.08 2.72 8.34
N THR A 212 6.06 2.44 9.18
CA THR A 212 6.07 1.27 10.06
C THR A 212 6.14 1.68 11.51
N GLU A 213 5.54 0.88 12.40
CA GLU A 213 5.66 1.11 13.84
C GLU A 213 7.01 0.62 14.40
N GLN A 214 7.47 -0.57 13.97
CA GLN A 214 8.60 -1.26 14.60
C GLN A 214 9.66 -1.80 13.63
N GLY A 215 9.39 -1.79 12.32
CA GLY A 215 10.29 -2.39 11.33
C GLY A 215 10.84 -1.40 10.32
N ASP A 216 11.56 -1.94 9.35
CA ASP A 216 12.18 -1.18 8.28
C ASP A 216 11.17 -0.83 7.18
N VAL A 217 11.44 0.28 6.48
CA VAL A 217 10.71 0.65 5.27
C VAL A 217 11.71 0.66 4.10
N LEU A 218 11.36 -0.05 3.03
CA LEU A 218 12.05 -0.02 1.75
C LEU A 218 11.08 0.55 0.70
N ILE A 219 11.49 1.61 0.01
CA ILE A 219 10.76 2.15 -1.14
C ILE A 219 11.69 2.11 -2.34
N GLN A 220 11.26 1.44 -3.40
CA GLN A 220 11.99 1.31 -4.65
C GLN A 220 11.16 1.91 -5.79
N THR A 221 11.67 2.95 -6.45
CA THR A 221 11.05 3.46 -7.68
C THR A 221 11.89 3.13 -8.90
N GLY A 222 11.21 2.81 -10.00
CA GLY A 222 11.78 2.66 -11.34
C GLY A 222 12.04 4.03 -11.97
N GLY A 223 11.59 4.24 -13.21
CA GLY A 223 11.96 5.42 -14.00
C GLY A 223 11.34 6.76 -13.56
N LEU A 224 10.43 6.78 -12.59
CA LEU A 224 9.75 7.99 -12.12
C LEU A 224 10.14 8.33 -10.67
N SER A 225 9.95 9.58 -10.31
CA SER A 225 10.30 10.10 -8.98
C SER A 225 9.32 9.64 -7.89
N LEU A 226 9.83 9.61 -6.66
CA LEU A 226 9.06 9.65 -5.43
C LEU A 226 8.67 11.11 -5.13
N ASN A 227 7.38 11.39 -4.96
CA ASN A 227 6.86 12.72 -4.62
C ASN A 227 6.23 12.67 -3.23
N ASN A 228 6.94 13.18 -2.24
CA ASN A 228 6.47 13.35 -0.87
C ASN A 228 6.17 14.83 -0.63
N GLY A 229 5.04 15.30 -1.16
CA GLY A 229 4.60 16.70 -1.10
C GLY A 229 4.39 17.19 0.33
N SER A 230 3.15 17.39 0.77
CA SER A 230 2.84 17.67 2.18
C SER A 230 2.78 16.40 3.07
N GLY A 231 3.32 15.29 2.56
CA GLY A 231 3.20 13.96 3.17
C GLY A 231 4.27 13.62 4.21
N ALA A 232 4.10 12.44 4.80
CA ALA A 232 5.04 11.85 5.74
C ALA A 232 5.42 10.42 5.32
N ILE A 233 6.73 10.13 5.35
CA ILE A 233 7.28 8.78 5.22
C ILE A 233 8.13 8.51 6.47
N GLN A 234 7.75 7.52 7.27
CA GLN A 234 8.35 7.28 8.58
C GLN A 234 8.68 5.81 8.77
N SER A 235 9.91 5.50 9.19
CA SER A 235 10.28 4.13 9.58
C SER A 235 10.52 4.02 11.08
N GLY A 236 9.94 2.97 11.69
CA GLY A 236 10.23 2.56 13.06
C GLY A 236 11.66 2.08 13.28
N LYS A 237 12.42 1.80 12.21
CA LYS A 237 13.85 1.47 12.23
C LYS A 237 14.57 2.15 11.07
N THR A 238 15.02 1.37 10.07
CA THR A 238 15.75 1.87 8.91
C THR A 238 14.79 2.23 7.79
N LEU A 239 14.96 3.42 7.21
CA LEU A 239 14.30 3.83 5.97
C LEU A 239 15.31 3.80 4.83
N THR A 240 15.04 2.99 3.80
CA THR A 240 15.81 2.96 2.56
C THR A 240 14.94 3.41 1.40
N LEU A 241 15.42 4.42 0.68
CA LEU A 241 14.79 4.96 -0.52
C LEU A 241 15.74 4.74 -1.71
N ASP A 242 15.44 3.77 -2.57
CA ASP A 242 16.15 3.52 -3.82
C ASP A 242 15.30 4.05 -4.98
N VAL A 243 15.57 5.27 -5.43
CA VAL A 243 14.65 6.00 -6.32
C VAL A 243 15.36 6.59 -7.54
N ASN A 244 14.62 6.88 -8.60
CA ASN A 244 15.17 7.65 -9.72
C ASN A 244 15.26 9.16 -9.44
N GLY A 245 14.41 9.67 -8.55
CA GLY A 245 14.43 11.06 -8.11
C GLY A 245 13.52 11.24 -6.89
N LEU A 246 13.74 12.31 -6.13
CA LEU A 246 12.94 12.64 -4.97
C LEU A 246 12.51 14.10 -5.01
N ASN A 247 11.21 14.35 -4.87
CA ASN A 247 10.64 15.65 -4.55
C ASN A 247 10.01 15.57 -3.16
N ASN A 248 10.64 16.21 -2.17
CA ASN A 248 10.20 16.24 -0.79
C ASN A 248 9.99 17.68 -0.33
N SER A 249 8.73 18.02 -0.03
CA SER A 249 8.36 19.24 0.72
C SER A 249 7.74 18.90 2.07
N GLY A 250 7.75 17.62 2.44
CA GLY A 250 7.11 17.06 3.62
C GLY A 250 8.15 16.55 4.60
N VAL A 251 7.83 15.46 5.30
CA VAL A 251 8.74 14.84 6.27
C VAL A 251 9.09 13.42 5.84
N ILE A 252 10.39 13.14 5.80
CA ILE A 252 10.93 11.79 5.64
C ILE A 252 11.82 11.54 6.86
N SER A 253 11.48 10.53 7.67
CA SER A 253 12.20 10.25 8.91
C SER A 253 12.43 8.76 9.17
N ALA A 254 13.54 8.47 9.85
CA ALA A 254 13.87 7.13 10.33
C ALA A 254 14.29 7.17 11.81
N LEU A 255 13.77 6.24 12.62
CA LEU A 255 14.18 6.14 14.02
C LEU A 255 15.59 5.57 14.20
N ASP A 256 16.12 4.85 13.20
CA ASP A 256 17.51 4.45 13.14
C ASP A 256 18.23 5.19 12.01
N ARG A 257 18.40 4.55 10.84
CA ARG A 257 19.18 5.05 9.71
C ARG A 257 18.26 5.43 8.55
N LEU A 258 18.54 6.58 7.93
CA LEU A 258 17.98 6.98 6.65
C LEU A 258 19.04 6.81 5.56
N THR A 259 18.74 6.02 4.54
CA THR A 259 19.58 5.89 3.33
C THR A 259 18.74 6.25 2.11
N LEU A 260 19.15 7.30 1.39
CA LEU A 260 18.53 7.75 0.16
C LEU A 260 19.52 7.59 -0.98
N ASN A 261 19.24 6.66 -1.88
CA ASN A 261 19.99 6.41 -3.11
C ASN A 261 19.15 6.88 -4.29
N SER A 262 19.42 8.09 -4.79
CA SER A 262 18.76 8.66 -5.96
C SER A 262 19.66 8.57 -7.19
N GLN A 263 19.14 8.04 -8.30
CA GLN A 263 19.88 8.06 -9.58
C GLN A 263 19.91 9.47 -10.21
N GLY A 264 18.87 10.26 -9.99
CA GLY A 264 18.74 11.64 -10.43
C GLY A 264 18.70 12.62 -9.25
N ASP A 265 17.96 13.71 -9.44
CA ASP A 265 17.93 14.83 -8.51
C ASP A 265 17.12 14.54 -7.24
N VAL A 266 17.59 15.13 -6.14
CA VAL A 266 16.86 15.20 -4.87
C VAL A 266 16.53 16.65 -4.58
N THR A 267 15.24 16.97 -4.53
CA THR A 267 14.71 18.25 -4.08
C THR A 267 14.10 18.07 -2.70
N ASN A 268 14.75 18.61 -1.66
CA ASN A 268 14.27 18.66 -0.28
C ASN A 268 13.85 20.09 0.12
N ASP A 269 13.43 20.90 -0.85
CA ASP A 269 13.10 22.30 -0.62
C ASP A 269 11.85 22.40 0.28
N HIS A 270 11.96 23.15 1.38
CA HIS A 270 10.95 23.23 2.46
C HIS A 270 10.66 21.91 3.18
N GLY A 271 11.30 20.81 2.77
CA GLY A 271 11.14 19.49 3.32
C GLY A 271 12.09 19.20 4.48
N LYS A 272 11.89 18.03 5.09
CA LYS A 272 12.75 17.50 6.15
C LYS A 272 13.21 16.08 5.82
N LEU A 273 14.51 15.85 5.87
CA LEU A 273 15.15 14.52 5.91
C LEU A 273 15.76 14.34 7.30
N LEU A 274 15.23 13.40 8.07
CA LEU A 274 15.58 13.22 9.49
C LEU A 274 16.01 11.78 9.77
N SER A 275 17.01 11.60 10.61
CA SER A 275 17.40 10.28 11.13
C SER A 275 17.95 10.41 12.55
N ASN A 276 17.69 9.46 13.44
CA ASN A 276 18.28 9.54 14.78
C ASN A 276 19.73 9.05 14.84
N LYS A 277 20.17 8.14 13.95
CA LYS A 277 21.50 7.50 14.03
C LYS A 277 22.43 7.77 12.85
N GLN A 278 21.95 7.69 11.61
CA GLN A 278 22.80 7.92 10.45
C GLN A 278 21.97 8.35 9.26
N LEU A 279 22.37 9.42 8.60
CA LEU A 279 21.73 9.89 7.38
C LEU A 279 22.74 9.84 6.23
N GLN A 280 22.39 9.10 5.18
CA GLN A 280 23.14 9.05 3.94
C GLN A 280 22.26 9.47 2.76
N VAL A 281 22.76 10.39 1.94
CA VAL A 281 22.16 10.76 0.66
C VAL A 281 23.18 10.59 -0.46
N SER A 282 22.81 9.87 -1.51
CA SER A 282 23.50 9.88 -2.79
C SER A 282 22.55 10.37 -3.89
N SER A 283 23.00 11.33 -4.70
CA SER A 283 22.17 11.91 -5.77
C SER A 283 23.01 12.54 -6.89
N GLN A 284 22.36 12.88 -8.01
CA GLN A 284 22.98 13.72 -9.04
C GLN A 284 23.14 15.17 -8.54
N ASN A 285 22.02 15.85 -8.29
CA ASN A 285 21.97 17.12 -7.58
C ASN A 285 21.21 16.98 -6.26
N LEU A 286 21.47 17.90 -5.32
CA LEU A 286 20.73 18.00 -4.07
C LEU A 286 20.36 19.47 -3.81
N SER A 287 19.06 19.77 -3.88
CA SER A 287 18.51 21.05 -3.43
C SER A 287 17.91 20.89 -2.03
N ASN A 288 18.29 21.77 -1.11
CA ASN A 288 17.81 21.82 0.27
C ASN A 288 17.40 23.26 0.64
N GLN A 289 16.76 23.97 -0.29
CA GLN A 289 16.43 25.38 -0.10
C GLN A 289 15.31 25.53 0.92
N SER A 290 15.53 26.32 1.98
CA SER A 290 14.61 26.41 3.12
C SER A 290 14.26 25.04 3.74
N GLY A 291 15.04 23.99 3.44
CA GLY A 291 14.85 22.63 3.89
C GLY A 291 15.75 22.28 5.07
N VAL A 292 15.50 21.12 5.67
CA VAL A 292 16.28 20.59 6.78
C VAL A 292 16.77 19.18 6.45
N ILE A 293 18.07 18.96 6.59
CA ILE A 293 18.69 17.63 6.60
C ILE A 293 19.41 17.49 7.94
N GLN A 294 18.95 16.57 8.77
CA GLN A 294 19.39 16.50 10.16
C GLN A 294 19.53 15.07 10.66
N THR A 295 20.57 14.86 11.47
CA THR A 295 20.74 13.66 12.29
C THR A 295 20.54 13.93 13.78
N GLY A 296 20.32 12.86 14.57
CA GLY A 296 20.28 12.91 16.03
C GLY A 296 21.66 13.12 16.66
N GLU A 297 21.76 13.14 17.99
CA GLU A 297 23.05 13.31 18.67
C GLU A 297 24.00 12.15 18.37
N GLN A 298 25.30 12.45 18.25
CA GLN A 298 26.37 11.47 18.01
C GLN A 298 26.19 10.64 16.71
N ALA A 299 25.42 11.18 15.75
CA ALA A 299 25.08 10.54 14.50
C ALA A 299 25.77 11.17 13.29
N ASP A 300 26.26 10.33 12.39
CA ASP A 300 26.96 10.77 11.19
C ASP A 300 25.99 11.14 10.05
N LEU A 301 26.32 12.21 9.33
CA LEU A 301 25.63 12.67 8.14
C LEU A 301 26.58 12.65 6.93
N ASN A 302 26.22 11.89 5.90
CA ASN A 302 27.02 11.71 4.69
C ASN A 302 26.23 12.14 3.44
N LEU A 303 26.70 13.15 2.73
CA LEU A 303 26.13 13.60 1.45
C LEU A 303 27.13 13.32 0.32
N ALA A 304 26.76 12.45 -0.61
CA ALA A 304 27.51 12.12 -1.82
C ALA A 304 26.74 12.62 -3.04
N VAL A 305 26.95 13.88 -3.40
CA VAL A 305 26.27 14.58 -4.49
C VAL A 305 27.21 14.64 -5.69
N ARG A 306 26.80 14.21 -6.88
CA ARG A 306 27.71 14.19 -8.04
C ARG A 306 28.03 15.59 -8.53
N GLU A 307 27.01 16.43 -8.64
CA GLU A 307 27.10 17.77 -9.20
C GLU A 307 26.95 18.81 -8.09
N THR A 308 25.77 19.42 -7.96
CA THR A 308 25.57 20.60 -7.12
C THR A 308 24.79 20.26 -5.86
N LEU A 309 25.32 20.69 -4.71
CA LEU A 309 24.58 20.84 -3.46
C LEU A 309 24.16 22.31 -3.30
N ASN A 310 22.86 22.58 -3.31
CA ASN A 310 22.30 23.92 -3.07
C ASN A 310 21.58 23.96 -1.70
N ASN A 311 22.17 24.64 -0.72
CA ASN A 311 21.67 24.79 0.64
C ASN A 311 21.27 26.24 0.97
N GLN A 312 20.82 27.02 -0.03
CA GLN A 312 20.40 28.40 0.20
C GLN A 312 19.25 28.49 1.21
N SER A 313 19.43 29.29 2.25
CA SER A 313 18.47 29.41 3.38
C SER A 313 18.10 28.07 4.05
N GLY A 314 18.82 27.00 3.74
CA GLY A 314 18.61 25.65 4.26
C GLY A 314 19.49 25.33 5.46
N GLN A 315 19.20 24.20 6.09
CA GLN A 315 19.94 23.69 7.24
C GLN A 315 20.40 22.26 6.99
N ILE A 316 21.71 22.02 7.17
CA ILE A 316 22.33 20.70 7.18
C ILE A 316 23.07 20.55 8.51
N TYR A 317 22.64 19.59 9.34
CA TYR A 317 23.17 19.38 10.69
C TYR A 317 23.51 17.91 10.97
N GLY A 318 24.78 17.66 11.29
CA GLY A 318 25.26 16.40 11.83
C GLY A 318 25.40 16.44 13.35
N GLY A 319 24.84 15.46 14.07
CA GLY A 319 25.04 15.39 15.52
C GLY A 319 26.35 14.75 15.96
N ALA A 320 27.11 14.17 15.03
CA ALA A 320 28.54 13.89 15.15
C ALA A 320 29.27 14.50 13.94
N ASN A 321 29.68 13.69 12.97
CA ASN A 321 30.43 14.12 11.80
C ASN A 321 29.51 14.45 10.62
N VAL A 322 29.93 15.44 9.82
CA VAL A 322 29.35 15.74 8.51
C VAL A 322 30.41 15.56 7.44
N GLN A 323 30.15 14.66 6.49
CA GLN A 323 30.94 14.51 5.28
C GLN A 323 30.11 14.91 4.06
N ILE A 324 30.60 15.89 3.29
CA ILE A 324 29.99 16.33 2.04
C ILE A 324 31.00 16.15 0.92
N ASN A 325 30.64 15.37 -0.09
CA ASN A 325 31.36 15.26 -1.35
C ASN A 325 30.44 15.80 -2.45
N ALA A 326 30.86 16.88 -3.11
CA ALA A 326 30.10 17.50 -4.21
C ALA A 326 31.04 18.13 -5.24
N SER A 327 30.59 18.34 -6.48
CA SER A 327 31.36 19.16 -7.43
C SER A 327 31.31 20.65 -7.05
N SER A 328 30.13 21.09 -6.59
CA SER A 328 29.89 22.47 -6.16
C SER A 328 28.98 22.49 -4.94
N VAL A 329 29.28 23.36 -3.98
CA VAL A 329 28.46 23.61 -2.79
C VAL A 329 28.06 25.08 -2.75
N ASN A 330 26.76 25.36 -2.83
CA ASN A 330 26.19 26.68 -2.64
C ASN A 330 25.49 26.76 -1.29
N ASN A 331 26.15 27.39 -0.31
CA ASN A 331 25.62 27.65 1.02
C ASN A 331 25.36 29.15 1.27
N SER A 332 24.90 29.88 0.24
CA SER A 332 24.62 31.31 0.34
C SER A 332 23.23 31.60 0.95
N GLN A 333 22.81 32.88 0.99
CA GLN A 333 21.48 33.30 1.47
C GLN A 333 21.12 32.77 2.88
N GLN A 334 22.03 32.89 3.83
CA GLN A 334 21.87 32.39 5.21
C GLN A 334 21.74 30.86 5.34
N GLY A 335 22.23 30.10 4.35
CA GLY A 335 22.38 28.65 4.48
C GLY A 335 23.32 28.25 5.62
N GLN A 336 23.01 27.16 6.31
CA GLN A 336 23.77 26.64 7.45
C GLN A 336 24.19 25.19 7.22
N ILE A 337 25.48 24.92 7.39
CA ILE A 337 26.06 23.58 7.43
C ILE A 337 26.88 23.48 8.71
N SER A 338 26.53 22.57 9.60
CA SER A 338 27.20 22.40 10.88
C SER A 338 27.28 20.94 11.33
N ALA A 339 28.30 20.65 12.13
CA ALA A 339 28.56 19.36 12.75
C ALA A 339 28.87 19.59 14.23
N GLN A 340 28.55 18.64 15.12
CA GLN A 340 29.02 18.72 16.51
C GLN A 340 30.52 18.39 16.60
N ASP A 341 31.01 17.42 15.82
CA ASP A 341 32.39 16.94 15.90
C ASP A 341 33.25 17.42 14.72
N ALA A 342 33.24 16.70 13.58
CA ALA A 342 34.01 17.07 12.39
C ALA A 342 33.12 17.47 11.22
N LEU A 343 33.50 18.54 10.51
CA LEU A 343 32.88 18.96 9.26
C LEU A 343 33.92 18.88 8.14
N ASN A 344 33.70 17.97 7.19
CA ASN A 344 34.56 17.75 6.03
C ASN A 344 33.76 18.02 4.74
N ILE A 345 34.18 19.01 3.97
CA ILE A 345 33.58 19.35 2.67
C ILE A 345 34.64 19.20 1.59
N ILE A 346 34.43 18.24 0.69
CA ILE A 346 35.26 18.01 -0.49
C ILE A 346 34.49 18.53 -1.70
N SER A 347 34.92 19.70 -2.19
CA SER A 347 34.41 20.30 -3.43
C SER A 347 35.49 20.19 -4.51
N ALA A 348 35.33 19.28 -5.45
CA ALA A 348 36.27 19.09 -6.55
C ALA A 348 35.51 18.88 -7.86
N ARG A 349 35.93 19.58 -8.90
CA ARG A 349 35.42 19.35 -10.26
C ARG A 349 35.92 17.98 -10.71
N PRO A 350 35.06 17.04 -11.15
CA PRO A 350 35.54 15.81 -11.77
C PRO A 350 36.31 16.20 -13.04
N ASP A 351 37.55 15.71 -13.14
CA ASP A 351 38.38 15.81 -14.34
C ASP A 351 37.77 15.02 -15.51
#